data_AF-A0A6G2I1Q6-F1
#
_entry.id   AF-A0A6G2I1Q6-F1
#
_cell.length_a   1.000
_cell.length_b   1.000
_cell.length_c   1.000
_cell.angle_alpha   90.00
_cell.angle_beta   90.00
_cell.angle_gamma   90.00
#
_symmetry.space_group_name_H-M   'P 1'
#
loop_
_entity.id
_entity.type
_entity.pdbx_description
1 polymer ?
#
loop_
_entity_poly.entity_id
_entity_poly.type
_entity_poly.pdbx_seq_one_letter_code
_entity_poly.pdbx_strand_id
1 'polypeptide(L)'
;MSIQPVSRSATYSANRDWLASLHGTDQTETITLDLSKFTANTHYFASTDPDQPYSRVVSGIPVGKITASGLFAPWNPAASDGTQILAGLVFAEALFAPGVTKVPAALLWHGVVKASKVPGGIDTTKVTWSPTGAQIRFV
;
A
#
# COMPACT_ATOMS: atom_id res chain seq x y z
N MET A 1 1.08 47.81 -14.73
CA MET A 1 0.93 46.37 -15.00
C MET A 1 0.18 45.77 -13.82
N SER A 2 -1.09 45.38 -14.00
CA SER A 2 -1.87 44.79 -12.90
C SER A 2 -1.53 43.31 -12.81
N ILE A 3 -0.97 42.87 -11.68
CA ILE A 3 -0.73 41.45 -11.42
C ILE A 3 -2.07 40.83 -11.01
N GLN A 4 -2.76 40.16 -11.94
CA GLN A 4 -3.96 39.40 -11.58
C GLN A 4 -3.53 38.12 -10.85
N PRO A 5 -4.06 37.84 -9.65
CA PRO A 5 -3.80 36.57 -8.99
C PRO A 5 -4.48 35.44 -9.78
N VAL A 6 -3.68 34.46 -10.19
CA VAL A 6 -4.15 33.21 -10.80
C VAL A 6 -4.14 32.14 -9.70
N SER A 7 -5.25 31.44 -9.53
CA SER A 7 -5.34 30.29 -8.62
C SER A 7 -5.54 29.01 -9.41
N ARG A 8 -4.89 27.93 -8.98
CA ARG A 8 -5.04 26.57 -9.53
C ARG A 8 -5.59 25.65 -8.43
N SER A 9 -6.39 24.68 -8.84
CA SER A 9 -6.79 23.56 -7.98
C SER A 9 -6.63 22.26 -8.76
N ALA A 10 -6.21 21.21 -8.06
CA ALA A 10 -6.13 19.85 -8.59
C ALA A 10 -6.86 18.92 -7.61
N THR A 11 -7.54 17.92 -8.15
CA THR A 11 -8.24 16.89 -7.36
C THR A 11 -7.60 15.55 -7.64
N TYR A 12 -7.26 14.84 -6.58
CA TYR A 12 -6.73 13.49 -6.64
C TYR A 12 -7.69 12.55 -5.91
N SER A 13 -7.85 11.34 -6.44
CA SER A 13 -8.55 10.25 -5.74
C SER A 13 -7.51 9.19 -5.40
N ALA A 14 -7.62 8.62 -4.20
CA ALA A 14 -6.76 7.53 -3.73
C ALA A 14 -6.94 6.21 -4.52
N ASN A 15 -7.85 6.19 -5.51
CA ASN A 15 -8.16 5.10 -6.42
C ASN A 15 -8.22 3.72 -5.71
N ARG A 16 -9.32 3.49 -4.99
CA ARG A 16 -9.52 2.29 -4.18
C ARG A 16 -10.34 1.22 -4.89
N ASP A 17 -10.22 1.15 -6.22
CA ASP A 17 -10.94 0.18 -7.05
C ASP A 17 -10.64 -1.28 -6.68
N TRP A 18 -9.50 -1.53 -6.04
CA TRP A 18 -9.11 -2.82 -5.47
C TRP A 18 -9.99 -3.26 -4.29
N LEU A 19 -10.62 -2.33 -3.58
CA LEU A 19 -11.46 -2.62 -2.42
C LEU A 19 -12.86 -3.04 -2.90
N ALA A 20 -13.21 -4.31 -2.69
CA ALA A 20 -14.47 -4.86 -3.17
C ALA A 20 -15.60 -4.75 -2.12
N SER A 21 -15.25 -4.57 -0.85
CA SER A 21 -16.19 -4.49 0.27
C SER A 21 -15.69 -3.51 1.34
N LEU A 22 -16.62 -2.88 2.05
CA LEU A 22 -16.33 -2.04 3.22
C LEU A 22 -16.12 -2.85 4.51
N HIS A 23 -16.33 -4.17 4.46
CA HIS A 23 -16.11 -5.02 5.63
C HIS A 23 -14.63 -5.01 6.04
N GLY A 24 -14.39 -4.78 7.33
CA GLY A 24 -13.06 -4.79 7.92
C GLY A 24 -12.27 -3.49 7.80
N THR A 25 -12.85 -2.50 7.14
CA THR A 25 -12.23 -1.17 7.00
C THR A 25 -12.20 -0.38 8.30
N ASP A 26 -12.97 -0.80 9.29
CA ASP A 26 -13.02 -0.29 10.66
C ASP A 26 -12.03 -0.99 11.61
N GLN A 27 -11.41 -2.09 11.18
CA GLN A 27 -10.51 -2.92 11.98
C GLN A 27 -9.10 -3.00 11.38
N THR A 28 -8.62 -1.93 10.75
CA THR A 28 -7.27 -1.92 10.16
C THR A 28 -6.18 -1.93 11.23
N GLU A 29 -5.05 -2.56 10.94
CA GLU A 29 -3.88 -2.59 11.83
C GLU A 29 -2.85 -1.52 11.46
N THR A 30 -2.16 -0.97 12.46
CA THR A 30 -1.04 -0.06 12.20
C THR A 30 0.24 -0.85 11.91
N ILE A 31 0.87 -0.57 10.77
CA ILE A 31 2.12 -1.20 10.34
C ILE A 31 3.17 -0.16 9.95
N THR A 32 4.42 -0.60 9.87
CA THR A 32 5.53 0.20 9.34
C THR A 32 6.10 -0.48 8.11
N LEU A 33 6.03 0.21 6.97
CA LEU A 33 6.57 -0.23 5.70
C LEU A 33 8.09 0.01 5.64
N ASP A 34 8.81 -0.92 5.02
CA ASP A 34 10.22 -0.79 4.69
C ASP A 34 10.39 -0.37 3.23
N LEU A 35 10.35 0.94 2.96
CA LEU A 35 10.38 1.51 1.61
C LEU A 35 11.64 1.10 0.81
N SER A 36 12.72 0.69 1.48
CA SER A 36 13.92 0.17 0.80
C SER A 36 13.67 -1.13 0.00
N LYS A 37 12.58 -1.84 0.31
CA LYS A 37 12.14 -3.06 -0.39
C LYS A 37 11.07 -2.78 -1.44
N PHE A 38 10.56 -1.56 -1.53
CA PHE A 38 9.52 -1.18 -2.47
C PHE A 38 10.14 -0.63 -3.77
N THR A 39 9.55 -1.00 -4.89
CA THR A 39 9.89 -0.43 -6.21
C THR A 39 9.18 0.90 -6.45
N ALA A 40 9.95 1.96 -6.74
CA ALA A 40 9.43 3.25 -7.18
C ALA A 40 8.63 3.11 -8.50
N ASN A 41 7.66 3.99 -8.71
CA ASN A 41 6.73 4.01 -9.85
C ASN A 41 5.82 2.78 -9.98
N THR A 42 5.95 1.80 -9.09
CA THR A 42 5.05 0.64 -8.99
C THR A 42 4.25 0.72 -7.70
N HIS A 43 4.94 0.81 -6.57
CA HIS A 43 4.32 0.80 -5.25
C HIS A 43 4.27 2.18 -4.62
N TYR A 44 5.21 3.05 -4.96
CA TYR A 44 5.21 4.42 -4.47
C TYR A 44 5.65 5.38 -5.56
N PHE A 45 5.20 6.61 -5.45
CA PHE A 45 5.54 7.70 -6.35
C PHE A 45 6.20 8.80 -5.53
N ALA A 46 7.43 9.13 -5.89
CA ALA A 46 8.11 10.29 -5.34
C ALA A 46 7.40 11.55 -5.83
N SER A 47 7.18 12.52 -4.94
CA SER A 47 6.68 13.82 -5.40
C SER A 47 7.78 14.55 -6.16
N THR A 48 7.42 15.02 -7.35
CA THR A 48 8.21 15.97 -8.14
C THR A 48 7.58 17.37 -8.12
N ASP A 49 6.48 17.55 -7.37
CA ASP A 49 5.70 18.77 -7.32
C ASP A 49 6.21 19.68 -6.18
N PRO A 50 6.65 20.92 -6.46
CA PRO A 50 7.08 21.86 -5.43
C PRO A 50 5.94 22.32 -4.52
N ASP A 51 4.67 22.21 -4.96
CA ASP A 51 3.48 22.64 -4.24
C ASP A 51 2.82 21.50 -3.46
N GLN A 52 3.10 20.24 -3.81
CA GLN A 52 2.61 19.05 -3.12
C GLN A 52 3.78 18.14 -2.70
N PRO A 53 4.53 18.51 -1.65
CA PRO A 53 5.89 18.02 -1.42
C PRO A 53 5.97 16.56 -0.91
N TYR A 54 4.84 15.90 -0.66
CA TYR A 54 4.83 14.55 -0.09
C TYR A 54 4.78 13.47 -1.17
N SER A 55 5.73 12.54 -1.09
CA SER A 55 5.70 11.29 -1.83
C SER A 55 4.58 10.40 -1.27
N ARG A 56 4.07 9.46 -2.07
CA ARG A 56 2.97 8.58 -1.63
C ARG A 56 3.25 7.11 -1.91
N VAL A 57 2.96 6.26 -0.94
CA VAL A 57 2.74 4.83 -1.16
C VAL A 57 1.29 4.64 -1.58
N VAL A 58 1.06 3.88 -2.65
CA VAL A 58 -0.28 3.67 -3.21
C VAL A 58 -1.09 2.74 -2.29
N SER A 59 -2.42 2.94 -2.22
CA SER A 59 -3.30 2.00 -1.54
C SER A 59 -3.41 0.67 -2.29
N GLY A 60 -3.72 -0.41 -1.60
CA GLY A 60 -3.99 -1.74 -2.18
C GLY A 60 -2.76 -2.60 -2.44
N ILE A 61 -1.55 -2.17 -2.07
CA ILE A 61 -0.34 -2.98 -2.26
C ILE A 61 -0.38 -4.19 -1.32
N PRO A 62 -0.21 -5.43 -1.82
CA PRO A 62 -0.12 -6.60 -0.96
C PRO A 62 1.24 -6.61 -0.26
N VAL A 63 1.22 -6.85 1.04
CA VAL A 63 2.43 -6.85 1.87
C VAL A 63 2.55 -8.12 2.70
N GLY A 64 3.78 -8.51 2.97
CA GLY A 64 4.14 -9.51 3.96
C GLY A 64 5.06 -8.91 5.03
N LYS A 65 5.11 -9.55 6.20
CA LYS A 65 5.92 -9.08 7.33
C LYS A 65 7.29 -9.75 7.28
N ILE A 66 8.35 -8.95 7.22
CA ILE A 66 9.73 -9.43 7.35
C ILE A 66 9.92 -9.94 8.77
N THR A 67 10.25 -11.22 8.94
CA THR A 67 10.39 -11.87 10.25
C THR A 67 11.49 -11.21 11.09
N ALA A 68 12.62 -10.87 10.47
CA ALA A 68 13.78 -10.36 11.19
C ALA A 68 13.59 -8.93 11.74
N SER A 69 12.92 -8.05 10.99
CA SER A 69 12.76 -6.64 11.37
C SER A 69 11.37 -6.30 11.92
N GLY A 70 10.38 -7.15 11.67
CA GLY A 70 8.97 -6.86 11.95
C GLY A 70 8.34 -5.81 11.02
N LEU A 71 9.10 -5.29 10.06
CA LEU A 71 8.62 -4.32 9.06
C LEU A 71 7.93 -5.02 7.91
N PHE A 72 7.16 -4.26 7.14
CA PHE A 72 6.35 -4.77 6.05
C PHE A 72 6.97 -4.41 4.70
N ALA A 73 7.01 -5.37 3.78
CA ALA A 73 7.51 -5.22 2.43
C ALA A 73 6.51 -5.82 1.43
N PRO A 74 6.64 -5.53 0.12
CA PRO A 74 5.77 -6.13 -0.89
C PRO A 74 5.74 -7.66 -0.73
N TRP A 75 4.54 -8.22 -0.78
CA TRP A 75 4.36 -9.66 -0.69
C TRP A 75 5.12 -10.36 -1.83
N ASN A 76 5.94 -11.33 -1.47
CA ASN A 76 6.75 -12.09 -2.42
C ASN A 76 6.66 -13.59 -2.11
N PRO A 77 5.81 -14.35 -2.82
CA PRO A 77 5.61 -15.77 -2.54
C PRO A 77 6.85 -16.65 -2.76
N ALA A 78 7.88 -16.14 -3.46
CA ALA A 78 9.14 -16.85 -3.67
C ALA A 78 10.19 -16.57 -2.58
N ALA A 79 9.90 -15.67 -1.63
CA ALA A 79 10.82 -15.33 -0.55
C ALA A 79 10.79 -16.36 0.60
N SER A 80 11.75 -16.23 1.51
CA SER A 80 11.83 -17.02 2.75
C SER A 80 12.10 -16.15 3.98
N ASP A 81 11.87 -14.84 3.88
CA ASP A 81 12.16 -13.84 4.92
C ASP A 81 10.92 -13.42 5.73
N GLY A 82 9.79 -14.08 5.50
CA GLY A 82 8.47 -13.79 6.07
C GLY A 82 7.53 -13.13 5.07
N THR A 83 8.06 -12.46 4.03
CA THR A 83 7.24 -11.76 3.03
C THR A 83 6.48 -12.68 2.08
N GLN A 84 6.75 -14.00 2.12
CA GLN A 84 5.98 -15.00 1.40
C GLN A 84 4.59 -15.26 1.97
N ILE A 85 4.38 -14.94 3.25
CA ILE A 85 3.06 -15.02 3.89
C ILE A 85 2.38 -13.67 3.71
N LEU A 86 1.22 -13.68 3.04
CA LEU A 86 0.43 -12.47 2.87
C LEU A 86 -0.12 -12.00 4.23
N ALA A 87 0.27 -10.80 4.63
CA ALA A 87 -0.22 -10.17 5.85
C ALA A 87 -1.46 -9.30 5.61
N GLY A 88 -1.60 -8.74 4.40
CA GLY A 88 -2.77 -7.96 4.01
C GLY A 88 -2.42 -6.96 2.91
N LEU A 89 -3.26 -5.93 2.76
CA LEU A 89 -3.07 -4.87 1.78
C LEU A 89 -2.95 -3.51 2.47
N VAL A 90 -2.10 -2.63 1.94
CA VAL A 90 -2.01 -1.23 2.42
C VAL A 90 -3.37 -0.55 2.22
N PHE A 91 -4.07 -0.23 3.31
CA PHE A 91 -5.45 0.24 3.26
C PHE A 91 -5.55 1.63 2.64
N ALA A 92 -4.92 2.63 3.24
CA ALA A 92 -4.94 4.01 2.74
C ALA A 92 -3.59 4.37 2.12
N GLU A 93 -3.59 5.33 1.19
CA GLU A 93 -2.33 5.93 0.72
C GLU A 93 -1.56 6.50 1.91
N ALA A 94 -0.27 6.21 1.98
CA ALA A 94 0.60 6.71 3.03
C ALA A 94 1.54 7.77 2.45
N LEU A 95 1.42 9.00 2.96
CA LEU A 95 2.29 10.10 2.59
C LEU A 95 3.61 10.02 3.36
N PHE A 96 4.70 10.37 2.69
CA PHE A 96 6.02 10.41 3.32
C PHE A 96 6.90 11.51 2.73
N ALA A 97 7.81 12.02 3.55
CA ALA A 97 8.83 12.97 3.11
C ALA A 97 9.90 12.26 2.25
N PRO A 98 10.42 12.90 1.20
CA PRO A 98 11.53 12.35 0.41
C PRO A 98 12.71 11.89 1.28
N GLY A 99 13.31 10.75 0.94
CA GLY A 99 14.47 10.18 1.66
C GLY A 99 14.13 9.34 2.89
N VAL A 100 12.87 9.30 3.32
CA VAL A 100 12.43 8.42 4.42
C VAL A 100 12.30 6.98 3.92
N THR A 101 12.81 6.02 4.70
CA THR A 101 12.75 4.58 4.39
C THR A 101 11.72 3.80 5.20
N LYS A 102 11.15 4.41 6.25
CA LYS A 102 10.16 3.79 7.14
C LYS A 102 8.88 4.61 7.13
N VAL A 103 7.79 4.03 6.63
CA VAL A 103 6.53 4.75 6.41
C VAL A 103 5.42 4.07 7.19
N PRO A 104 4.73 4.76 8.12
CA PRO A 104 3.57 4.20 8.80
C PRO A 104 2.41 4.06 7.81
N ALA A 105 1.69 2.94 7.89
CA ALA A 105 0.53 2.68 7.05
C ALA A 105 -0.54 1.89 7.82
N ALA A 106 -1.77 1.95 7.33
CA ALA A 106 -2.86 1.09 7.80
C ALA A 106 -2.90 -0.19 6.94
N LEU A 107 -3.08 -1.34 7.57
CA LEU A 107 -3.18 -2.65 6.94
C LEU A 107 -4.64 -3.14 6.97
N LEU A 108 -5.16 -3.48 5.80
CA LEU A 108 -6.37 -4.28 5.68
C LEU A 108 -5.98 -5.75 5.74
N TRP A 109 -6.26 -6.42 6.86
CA TRP A 109 -5.94 -7.83 7.07
C TRP A 109 -7.13 -8.75 6.78
N HIS A 110 -8.37 -8.24 6.76
CA HIS A 110 -9.55 -9.03 6.40
C HIS A 110 -10.53 -8.27 5.49
N GLY A 111 -11.37 -9.00 4.75
CA GLY A 111 -12.37 -8.41 3.86
C GLY A 111 -12.39 -9.01 2.46
N VAL A 112 -12.78 -8.20 1.46
CA VAL A 112 -12.88 -8.65 0.05
C VAL A 112 -12.12 -7.71 -0.88
N VAL A 113 -11.30 -8.28 -1.76
CA VAL A 113 -10.39 -7.56 -2.66
C VAL A 113 -10.60 -8.01 -4.11
N LYS A 114 -10.67 -7.05 -5.04
CA LYS A 114 -10.66 -7.31 -6.49
C LYS A 114 -9.21 -7.53 -6.94
N ALA A 115 -8.82 -8.78 -7.19
CA ALA A 115 -7.43 -9.14 -7.50
C ALA A 115 -6.92 -8.44 -8.78
N SER A 116 -7.79 -8.29 -9.78
CA SER A 116 -7.48 -7.61 -11.06
C SER A 116 -7.20 -6.11 -10.94
N LYS A 117 -7.49 -5.51 -9.78
CA LYS A 117 -7.31 -4.08 -9.51
C LYS A 117 -6.22 -3.78 -8.48
N VAL A 118 -5.56 -4.82 -7.94
CA VAL A 118 -4.46 -4.68 -6.99
C VAL A 118 -3.25 -4.03 -7.68
N PRO A 119 -2.73 -2.90 -7.17
CA PRO A 119 -1.53 -2.27 -7.72
C PRO A 119 -0.31 -3.19 -7.60
N GLY A 120 0.48 -3.27 -8.68
CA GLY A 120 1.59 -4.22 -8.79
C GLY A 120 1.14 -5.66 -9.10
N GLY A 121 -0.17 -5.94 -9.10
CA GLY A 121 -0.74 -7.26 -9.33
C GLY A 121 -0.65 -8.17 -8.10
N ILE A 122 -1.43 -9.24 -8.14
CA ILE A 122 -1.37 -10.33 -7.17
C ILE A 122 -1.70 -11.66 -7.86
N ASP A 123 -0.86 -12.67 -7.64
CA ASP A 123 -1.13 -14.04 -8.08
C ASP A 123 -1.84 -14.79 -6.96
N THR A 124 -3.18 -14.81 -7.01
CA THR A 124 -4.01 -15.42 -5.97
C THR A 124 -3.78 -16.91 -5.79
N THR A 125 -3.21 -17.60 -6.79
CA THR A 125 -2.88 -19.03 -6.71
C THR A 125 -1.70 -19.32 -5.79
N LYS A 126 -0.88 -18.31 -5.49
CA LYS A 126 0.28 -18.42 -4.60
C LYS A 126 0.01 -17.94 -3.18
N VAL A 127 -1.19 -17.40 -2.91
CA VAL A 127 -1.59 -17.02 -1.57
C VAL A 127 -1.85 -18.28 -0.76
N THR A 128 -0.96 -18.56 0.19
CA THR A 128 -1.09 -19.70 1.10
C THR A 128 -1.91 -19.30 2.32
N TRP A 129 -2.73 -20.23 2.81
CA TRP A 129 -3.45 -20.02 4.06
C TRP A 129 -2.48 -19.90 5.22
N SER A 130 -2.76 -18.97 6.13
CA SER A 130 -2.02 -18.80 7.38
C SER A 130 -3.02 -18.45 8.49
N PRO A 131 -2.95 -19.10 9.67
CA PRO A 131 -3.85 -18.81 10.78
C PRO A 131 -3.64 -17.41 11.37
N THR A 132 -2.46 -16.84 11.16
CA THR A 132 -2.08 -15.49 11.61
C THR A 132 -1.85 -14.53 10.44
N GLY A 133 -2.24 -14.93 9.22
CA GLY A 133 -2.11 -14.12 8.01
C GLY A 133 -3.42 -13.45 7.62
N ALA A 134 -3.45 -12.90 6.40
CA ALA A 134 -4.62 -12.19 5.89
C ALA A 134 -5.85 -13.11 5.72
N GLN A 135 -7.01 -12.65 6.15
CA GLN A 135 -8.33 -13.25 5.94
C GLN A 135 -9.07 -12.50 4.80
N ILE A 136 -8.46 -12.49 3.62
CA ILE A 136 -8.97 -11.76 2.45
C ILE A 136 -9.60 -12.75 1.47
N ARG A 137 -10.83 -12.47 1.04
CA ARG A 137 -11.45 -13.12 -0.12
C ARG A 137 -11.10 -12.34 -1.38
N PHE A 138 -10.48 -13.00 -2.35
CA PHE A 138 -10.22 -12.42 -3.67
C PHE A 138 -11.38 -12.69 -4.64
N VAL A 139 -11.75 -11.66 -5.41
CA VAL A 139 -12.75 -11.70 -6.50
C VAL A 139 -12.21 -11.09 -7.78
#